data_AF-A0A8J5KYJ5-F1
#
_entry.id   AF-A0A8J5KYJ5-F1
#
_cell.length_a   1.000
_cell.length_b   1.000
_cell.length_c   1.000
_cell.angle_alpha   90.00
_cell.angle_beta   90.00
_cell.angle_gamma   90.00
#
_symmetry.space_group_name_H-M   'P 1'
#
loop_
_entity.id
_entity.type
_entity.pdbx_description
1 polymer ?
#
loop_
_entity_poly.entity_id
_entity_poly.type
_entity_poly.pdbx_seq_one_letter_code
_entity_poly.pdbx_strand_id
1 'polypeptide(L)'
;MFHLCCGSKQLLDPDKVDVVHRLDKEKCLTLEEFRLIKIHMSIHIWRLALHVKVRQRVIATAITYFRRVYTSFFDATLIGAGTSSSDEKYRFEIKDILEMEMKVLEALDYYLVVFHPYRPLLQLLQDANITDLTQVAWGLVNDTYKMDLILIHPPHMIALACIYIACVLKDKDLTSWFEELRADMNIVKNIAMEILEFFEYCRPDPKNNILLPEDRINAALNKVAAKP
;
A
#
# COMPACT_ATOMS: atom_id res chain seq x y z
N MET A 1 -3.80 -25.59 -1.95
CA MET A 1 -4.98 -25.11 -1.20
C MET A 1 -4.67 -24.72 0.25
N PHE A 2 -3.93 -25.51 1.04
CA PHE A 2 -3.61 -25.22 2.47
C PHE A 2 -2.72 -23.99 2.75
N HIS A 3 -1.95 -23.47 1.79
CA HIS A 3 -1.11 -22.28 1.99
C HIS A 3 -1.83 -20.93 1.77
N LEU A 4 -3.09 -20.93 1.32
CA LEU A 4 -3.84 -19.69 1.01
C LEU A 4 -4.45 -19.03 2.27
N CYS A 5 -4.55 -19.75 3.39
CA CYS A 5 -5.26 -19.32 4.60
C CYS A 5 -4.37 -18.63 5.65
N CYS A 6 -3.04 -18.68 5.52
CA CYS A 6 -2.13 -18.19 6.57
C CYS A 6 -2.07 -16.65 6.69
N GLY A 7 -2.47 -15.91 5.65
CA GLY A 7 -2.47 -14.44 5.64
C GLY A 7 -3.68 -13.78 6.29
N SER A 8 -4.76 -14.52 6.60
CA SER A 8 -6.05 -13.94 7.00
C SER A 8 -6.08 -13.40 8.43
N LYS A 9 -5.15 -13.82 9.29
CA LYS A 9 -5.14 -13.43 10.72
C LYS A 9 -4.80 -11.95 10.97
N GLN A 10 -4.27 -11.25 9.96
CA GLN A 10 -3.85 -9.86 10.08
C GLN A 10 -4.66 -8.90 9.21
N LEU A 11 -5.74 -9.40 8.60
CA LEU A 11 -6.60 -8.55 7.81
C LEU A 11 -7.46 -7.69 8.75
N LEU A 12 -7.55 -6.41 8.40
CA LEU A 12 -8.35 -5.43 9.10
C LEU A 12 -9.73 -5.35 8.44
N ASP A 13 -10.74 -5.06 9.25
CA ASP A 13 -12.05 -4.69 8.71
C ASP A 13 -11.90 -3.39 7.90
N PRO A 14 -12.46 -3.29 6.67
CA PRO A 14 -12.34 -2.09 5.84
C PRO A 14 -12.76 -0.81 6.57
N ASP A 15 -13.81 -0.90 7.40
CA ASP A 15 -14.32 0.21 8.21
C ASP A 15 -13.33 0.73 9.26
N LYS A 16 -12.28 -0.04 9.61
CA LYS A 16 -11.23 0.38 10.55
C LYS A 16 -10.03 1.03 9.86
N VAL A 17 -9.89 0.87 8.54
CA VAL A 17 -8.72 1.37 7.79
C VAL A 17 -8.88 2.81 7.31
N ASP A 18 -10.13 3.21 7.06
CA ASP A 18 -10.53 4.57 6.64
C ASP A 18 -10.99 5.45 7.82
N VAL A 19 -10.36 5.28 8.98
CA VAL A 19 -10.66 6.08 10.17
C VAL A 19 -9.49 7.02 10.46
N VAL A 20 -9.78 8.32 10.48
CA VAL A 20 -8.83 9.31 11.01
C VAL A 20 -8.83 9.20 12.53
N HIS A 21 -7.67 8.95 13.12
CA HIS A 21 -7.51 8.79 14.56
C HIS A 21 -7.84 10.10 15.30
N ARG A 22 -8.23 10.02 16.58
CA ARG A 22 -8.72 11.17 17.36
C ARG A 22 -7.71 12.33 17.38
N LEU A 23 -6.42 12.03 17.49
CA LEU A 23 -5.34 13.03 17.52
C LEU A 23 -5.14 13.73 16.17
N ASP A 24 -5.35 13.02 15.05
CA ASP A 24 -5.30 13.62 13.72
C ASP A 24 -6.54 14.48 13.44
N LYS A 25 -7.70 14.09 14.00
CA LYS A 25 -8.92 14.92 13.98
C LYS A 25 -8.72 16.23 14.75
N GLU A 26 -7.99 16.21 15.86
CA GLU A 26 -7.63 17.41 16.63
C GLU A 26 -6.74 18.36 15.81
N LYS A 27 -5.97 17.85 14.86
CA LYS A 27 -5.19 18.64 13.88
C LYS A 27 -5.98 19.06 12.63
N CYS A 28 -7.30 18.86 12.61
CA CYS A 28 -8.17 19.16 11.46
C CYS A 28 -7.75 18.48 10.16
N LEU A 29 -7.21 17.25 10.25
CA LEU A 29 -6.92 16.42 9.08
C LEU A 29 -8.19 15.77 8.56
N THR A 30 -8.42 15.93 7.26
CA THR A 30 -9.49 15.24 6.54
C THR A 30 -9.08 13.81 6.17
N LEU A 31 -10.05 12.94 5.90
CA LEU A 31 -9.77 11.57 5.44
C LEU A 31 -8.98 11.56 4.12
N GLU A 32 -9.25 12.51 3.23
CA GLU A 32 -8.54 12.63 1.96
C GLU A 32 -7.07 13.03 2.16
N GLU A 33 -6.78 14.00 3.04
CA GLU A 33 -5.42 14.37 3.40
C GLU A 33 -4.66 13.21 4.05
N PHE A 34 -5.34 12.43 4.90
CA PHE A 34 -4.76 11.24 5.51
C PHE A 34 -4.39 10.18 4.46
N ARG A 35 -5.27 9.93 3.48
CA ARG A 35 -4.99 9.03 2.34
C ARG A 35 -3.79 9.55 1.52
N LEU A 36 -3.71 10.86 1.26
CA LEU A 36 -2.58 11.47 0.54
C LEU A 36 -1.25 11.30 1.29
N ILE A 37 -1.23 11.45 2.62
CA ILE A 37 -0.03 11.21 3.44
C ILE A 37 0.42 9.75 3.32
N LYS A 38 -0.51 8.78 3.41
CA LYS A 38 -0.18 7.35 3.24
C LYS A 38 0.45 7.06 1.88
N ILE A 39 -0.10 7.65 0.82
CA ILE A 39 0.45 7.52 -0.54
C ILE A 39 1.84 8.14 -0.62
N HIS A 40 2.02 9.38 -0.14
CA HIS A 40 3.30 10.09 -0.16
C HIS A 40 4.40 9.30 0.56
N MET A 41 4.12 8.82 1.77
CA MET A 41 5.09 8.06 2.56
C MET A 41 5.43 6.71 1.91
N SER A 42 4.46 6.03 1.31
CA SER A 42 4.72 4.79 0.56
C SER A 42 5.67 5.03 -0.62
N ILE A 43 5.51 6.14 -1.33
CA ILE A 43 6.39 6.56 -2.42
C ILE A 43 7.79 6.93 -1.88
N HIS A 44 7.85 7.60 -0.73
CA HIS A 44 9.12 7.95 -0.09
C HIS A 44 9.92 6.71 0.31
N ILE A 45 9.28 5.73 0.97
CA ILE A 45 9.89 4.43 1.32
C ILE A 45 10.40 3.72 0.07
N TRP A 46 9.61 3.72 -1.00
CA TRP A 46 10.00 3.13 -2.28
C TRP A 46 11.26 3.78 -2.86
N ARG A 47 11.28 5.12 -2.94
CA ARG A 47 12.44 5.88 -3.46
C ARG A 47 13.69 5.61 -2.64
N LEU A 48 13.58 5.65 -1.31
CA LEU A 48 14.69 5.36 -0.40
C LEU A 48 15.23 3.94 -0.61
N ALA A 49 14.35 2.94 -0.72
CA ALA A 49 14.73 1.57 -0.96
C ALA A 49 15.46 1.35 -2.30
N LEU A 50 15.10 2.10 -3.34
CA LEU A 50 15.81 2.06 -4.62
C LEU A 50 17.25 2.57 -4.49
N HIS A 51 17.49 3.61 -3.67
CA HIS A 51 18.85 4.09 -3.39
C HIS A 51 19.69 3.04 -2.66
N VAL A 52 19.11 2.32 -1.71
CA VAL A 52 19.77 1.26 -0.94
C VAL A 52 19.85 -0.07 -1.73
N LYS A 53 19.23 -0.14 -2.92
CA LYS A 53 19.20 -1.31 -3.82
C LYS A 53 18.66 -2.59 -3.16
N VAL A 54 17.66 -2.46 -2.30
CA VAL A 54 17.03 -3.63 -1.65
C VAL A 54 16.06 -4.35 -2.59
N ARG A 55 15.80 -5.63 -2.33
CA ARG A 55 14.87 -6.45 -3.11
C ARG A 55 13.43 -5.96 -2.93
N GLN A 56 12.62 -6.05 -3.98
CA GLN A 56 11.22 -5.64 -4.02
C GLN A 56 10.38 -6.12 -2.81
N ARG A 57 10.53 -7.39 -2.41
CA ARG A 57 9.79 -7.96 -1.27
C ARG A 57 10.10 -7.27 0.06
N VAL A 58 11.30 -6.73 0.22
CA VAL A 58 11.70 -5.96 1.42
C VAL A 58 10.98 -4.62 1.42
N ILE A 59 10.90 -3.95 0.26
CA ILE A 59 10.18 -2.69 0.08
C ILE A 59 8.71 -2.87 0.42
N ALA A 60 8.09 -3.92 -0.14
CA ALA A 60 6.70 -4.28 0.12
C ALA A 60 6.43 -4.49 1.62
N THR A 61 7.28 -5.25 2.31
CA THR A 61 7.15 -5.45 3.76
C THR A 61 7.25 -4.14 4.53
N ALA A 62 8.21 -3.27 4.20
CA ALA A 62 8.37 -1.99 4.87
C ALA A 62 7.15 -1.08 4.69
N ILE A 63 6.57 -1.03 3.48
CA ILE A 63 5.33 -0.29 3.22
C ILE A 63 4.16 -0.90 4.00
N THR A 64 4.03 -2.24 4.05
CA THR A 64 2.98 -2.89 4.83
C THR A 64 3.11 -2.59 6.32
N TYR A 65 4.32 -2.60 6.89
CA TYR A 65 4.54 -2.20 8.28
C TYR A 65 4.15 -0.76 8.53
N PHE A 66 4.62 0.16 7.67
CA PHE A 66 4.25 1.56 7.74
C PHE A 66 2.72 1.72 7.77
N ARG A 67 2.00 1.08 6.85
CA ARG A 67 0.53 1.16 6.78
C ARG A 67 -0.13 0.57 8.03
N ARG A 68 0.33 -0.58 8.53
CA ARG A 68 -0.19 -1.18 9.76
C ARG A 68 -0.03 -0.27 10.96
N VAL A 69 1.15 0.32 11.13
CA VAL A 69 1.43 1.24 12.24
C VAL A 69 0.54 2.48 12.11
N TYR A 70 0.45 3.07 10.91
CA TYR A 70 -0.42 4.23 10.67
C TYR A 70 -1.90 3.96 10.87
N THR A 71 -2.37 2.74 10.64
CA THR A 71 -3.78 2.36 10.86
C THR A 71 -4.05 1.94 12.31
N SER A 72 -3.09 1.31 13.00
CA SER A 72 -3.33 0.69 14.32
C SER A 72 -2.96 1.59 15.48
N PHE A 73 -2.01 2.51 15.29
CA PHE A 73 -1.40 3.27 16.37
C PHE A 73 -0.74 4.53 15.81
N PHE A 74 -1.52 5.57 15.52
CA PHE A 74 -0.93 6.87 15.18
C PHE A 74 -1.24 7.98 16.19
N ASP A 75 -0.18 8.27 16.95
CA ASP A 75 0.10 9.55 17.58
C ASP A 75 0.92 10.38 16.56
N ALA A 76 0.33 11.49 16.09
CA ALA A 76 0.88 12.40 15.09
C ALA A 76 2.22 13.06 15.50
N THR A 77 2.70 12.82 16.71
CA THR A 77 3.96 13.36 17.26
C THR A 77 5.19 12.74 16.59
N LEU A 78 5.09 11.52 16.04
CA LEU A 78 6.20 10.84 15.36
C LEU A 78 6.61 11.48 14.00
N ILE A 79 5.68 12.12 13.29
CA ILE A 79 5.97 12.77 12.00
C ILE A 79 6.47 14.21 12.21
N GLY A 80 6.09 14.84 13.32
CA GLY A 80 6.46 16.23 13.65
C GLY A 80 7.97 16.47 13.82
N ALA A 81 8.77 15.40 13.93
CA ALA A 81 10.24 15.50 13.93
C ALA A 81 10.86 15.51 12.51
N GLY A 82 10.09 15.23 11.45
CA GLY A 82 10.66 14.82 10.16
C GLY A 82 10.27 15.60 8.90
N THR A 83 9.31 16.54 8.89
CA THR A 83 8.85 17.13 7.62
C THR A 83 8.88 18.66 7.60
N SER A 84 10.04 19.20 7.23
CA SER A 84 10.12 20.47 6.48
C SER A 84 11.16 20.32 5.39
N SER A 85 10.87 20.86 4.20
CA SER A 85 11.59 20.72 2.94
C SER A 85 12.95 21.43 2.88
N SER A 86 13.84 21.18 3.85
CA SER A 86 15.24 21.57 3.78
C SER A 86 16.11 20.39 4.21
N ASP A 87 17.09 20.04 3.37
CA ASP A 87 18.05 18.93 3.55
C ASP A 87 18.81 18.96 4.91
N GLU A 88 18.78 20.07 5.64
CA GLU A 88 19.47 20.25 6.91
C GLU A 88 18.73 19.69 8.15
N LYS A 89 17.46 19.24 8.04
CA LYS A 89 16.65 18.89 9.23
C LYS A 89 16.58 17.40 9.59
N TYR A 90 17.07 16.49 8.75
CA TYR A 90 17.07 15.05 9.02
C TYR A 90 18.28 14.58 9.85
N ARG A 91 18.56 15.25 10.97
CA ARG A 91 19.56 14.74 11.94
C ARG A 91 18.90 13.76 12.90
N PHE A 92 18.56 12.58 12.41
CA PHE A 92 18.25 11.45 13.27
C PHE A 92 19.55 10.76 13.65
N GLU A 93 19.79 10.62 14.95
CA GLU A 93 20.85 9.79 15.45
C GLU A 93 20.40 8.31 15.45
N ILE A 94 21.37 7.40 15.51
CA ILE A 94 21.08 5.95 15.58
C ILE A 94 20.14 5.64 16.75
N LYS A 95 20.27 6.36 17.87
CA LYS A 95 19.38 6.20 19.04
C LYS A 95 17.91 6.45 18.70
N ASP A 96 17.62 7.45 17.86
CA ASP A 96 16.26 7.82 17.48
C ASP A 96 15.67 6.74 16.57
N ILE A 97 16.50 6.18 15.69
CA ILE A 97 16.12 5.05 14.81
C ILE A 97 15.80 3.81 15.64
N LEU A 98 16.60 3.49 16.65
CA LEU A 98 16.38 2.33 17.52
C LEU A 98 15.12 2.49 18.40
N GLU A 99 14.87 3.69 18.92
CA GLU A 99 13.63 3.98 19.65
C GLU A 99 12.40 3.81 18.74
N MET A 100 12.52 4.31 17.51
CA MET A 100 11.50 4.20 16.48
C MET A 100 11.25 2.74 16.05
N GLU A 101 12.31 1.94 15.92
CA GLU A 101 12.21 0.51 15.64
C GLU A 101 11.40 -0.20 16.73
N MET A 102 11.69 0.06 18.00
CA MET A 102 10.94 -0.53 19.12
C MET A 102 9.46 -0.16 19.08
N LYS A 103 9.11 1.10 18.81
CA LYS A 103 7.71 1.55 18.67
C LYS A 103 6.99 0.84 17.52
N VAL A 104 7.66 0.65 16.38
CA VAL A 104 7.11 -0.09 15.23
C VAL A 104 6.88 -1.55 15.59
N LEU A 105 7.82 -2.20 16.27
CA LEU A 105 7.69 -3.60 16.68
C LEU A 105 6.50 -3.80 17.65
N GLU A 106 6.35 -2.91 18.63
CA GLU A 106 5.23 -2.92 19.57
C GLU A 106 3.88 -2.71 18.86
N ALA A 107 3.80 -1.73 17.95
CA ALA A 107 2.58 -1.46 17.18
C ALA A 107 2.20 -2.60 16.23
N LEU A 108 3.15 -3.45 15.83
CA LEU A 108 2.92 -4.65 15.02
C LEU A 108 2.60 -5.89 15.87
N ASP A 109 2.55 -5.77 17.20
CA ASP A 109 2.46 -6.89 18.15
C ASP A 109 3.51 -7.97 17.84
N TYR A 110 4.70 -7.53 17.43
CA TYR A 110 5.83 -8.37 17.01
C TYR A 110 5.52 -9.35 15.87
N TYR A 111 4.41 -9.17 15.14
CA TYR A 111 4.07 -10.01 13.99
C TYR A 111 4.71 -9.47 12.70
N LEU A 112 5.91 -9.99 12.42
CA LEU A 112 6.78 -9.56 11.31
C LEU A 112 6.60 -10.36 10.01
N VAL A 113 5.80 -11.42 10.03
CA VAL A 113 5.60 -12.21 8.81
C VAL A 113 4.57 -11.53 7.92
N VAL A 114 4.96 -11.11 6.72
CA VAL A 114 4.03 -10.55 5.72
C VAL A 114 3.95 -11.47 4.51
N PHE A 115 2.74 -11.87 4.17
CA PHE A 115 2.44 -12.60 2.94
C PHE A 115 2.13 -11.60 1.83
N HIS A 116 2.83 -11.73 0.71
CA HIS A 116 2.75 -10.77 -0.39
C HIS A 116 2.14 -11.38 -1.65
N PRO A 117 1.38 -10.61 -2.46
CA PRO A 117 0.75 -11.07 -3.71
C PRO A 117 1.73 -11.59 -4.77
N TYR A 118 3.02 -11.25 -4.70
CA TYR A 118 4.02 -11.69 -5.69
C TYR A 118 4.12 -13.21 -5.86
N ARG A 119 4.09 -13.96 -4.75
CA ARG A 119 4.20 -15.43 -4.80
C ARG A 119 2.96 -16.08 -5.42
N PRO A 120 1.73 -15.82 -4.93
CA PRO A 120 0.54 -16.37 -5.57
C PRO A 120 0.37 -15.86 -7.01
N LEU A 121 0.76 -14.62 -7.32
CA LEU A 121 0.71 -14.10 -8.70
C LEU A 121 1.44 -15.02 -9.68
N LEU A 122 2.71 -15.34 -9.41
CA LEU A 122 3.50 -16.18 -10.32
C LEU A 122 2.91 -17.59 -10.46
N GLN A 123 2.39 -18.15 -9.36
CA GLN A 123 1.76 -19.47 -9.37
C GLN A 123 0.47 -19.48 -10.20
N LEU A 124 -0.37 -18.45 -10.05
CA LEU A 124 -1.64 -18.30 -10.76
C LEU A 124 -1.43 -18.03 -12.26
N LEU A 125 -0.45 -17.20 -12.62
CA LEU A 125 -0.11 -16.94 -14.03
C LEU A 125 0.41 -18.21 -14.73
N GLN A 126 1.17 -19.03 -14.03
CA GLN A 126 1.67 -20.31 -14.54
C GLN A 126 0.52 -21.32 -14.70
N ASP A 127 -0.37 -21.40 -13.72
CA ASP A 127 -1.55 -22.29 -13.73
C ASP A 127 -2.52 -21.94 -14.87
N ALA A 128 -2.77 -20.64 -15.08
CA ALA A 128 -3.59 -20.12 -16.17
C ALA A 128 -2.92 -20.15 -17.55
N ASN A 129 -1.64 -20.55 -17.62
CA ASN A 129 -0.83 -20.56 -18.85
C ASN A 129 -0.77 -19.19 -19.58
N ILE A 130 -0.71 -18.09 -18.82
CA ILE A 130 -0.64 -16.69 -19.32
C ILE A 130 0.59 -15.95 -18.81
N THR A 131 1.75 -16.61 -18.88
CA THR A 131 3.02 -16.05 -18.39
C THR A 131 3.47 -14.80 -19.16
N ASP A 132 2.92 -14.55 -20.35
CA ASP A 132 3.13 -13.32 -21.14
C ASP A 132 2.63 -12.06 -20.41
N LEU A 133 1.66 -12.20 -19.51
CA LEU A 133 1.12 -11.08 -18.72
C LEU A 133 1.93 -10.75 -17.46
N THR A 134 3.01 -11.50 -17.17
CA THR A 134 3.75 -11.39 -15.91
C THR A 134 4.21 -9.97 -15.62
N GLN A 135 4.79 -9.27 -16.59
CA GLN A 135 5.31 -7.91 -16.40
C GLN A 135 4.18 -6.91 -16.06
N VAL A 136 3.05 -7.02 -16.76
CA VAL A 136 1.89 -6.13 -16.55
C VAL A 136 1.29 -6.38 -15.18
N ALA A 137 0.99 -7.64 -14.84
CA ALA A 137 0.39 -7.99 -13.57
C ALA A 137 1.33 -7.71 -12.38
N TRP A 138 2.64 -7.88 -12.56
CA TRP A 138 3.63 -7.52 -11.54
C TRP A 138 3.69 -6.01 -11.29
N GLY A 139 3.60 -5.20 -12.35
CA GLY A 139 3.48 -3.74 -12.25
C GLY A 139 2.26 -3.34 -11.43
N LEU A 140 1.08 -3.89 -11.76
CA LEU A 140 -0.16 -3.66 -11.03
C LEU A 140 -0.04 -4.02 -9.54
N VAL A 141 0.59 -5.17 -9.23
CA VAL A 141 0.86 -5.57 -7.85
C VAL A 141 1.74 -4.55 -7.12
N ASN A 142 2.76 -3.98 -7.77
CA ASN A 142 3.58 -2.94 -7.13
C ASN A 142 2.76 -1.68 -6.82
N ASP A 143 1.80 -1.34 -7.67
CA ASP A 143 0.93 -0.18 -7.48
C ASP A 143 -0.07 -0.39 -6.34
N THR A 144 -0.48 -1.63 -6.06
CA THR A 144 -1.39 -1.92 -4.94
C THR A 144 -0.83 -1.55 -3.56
N TYR A 145 0.50 -1.43 -3.40
CA TYR A 145 1.11 -0.96 -2.14
C TYR A 145 0.95 0.55 -1.89
N LYS A 146 0.47 1.29 -2.90
CA LYS A 146 0.05 2.70 -2.75
C LYS A 146 -1.38 2.81 -2.18
N MET A 147 -2.11 1.69 -2.11
CA MET A 147 -3.44 1.56 -1.54
C MET A 147 -3.41 0.76 -0.22
N ASP A 148 -4.57 0.61 0.41
CA ASP A 148 -4.72 -0.17 1.64
C ASP A 148 -5.11 -1.64 1.40
N LEU A 149 -5.17 -2.09 0.15
CA LEU A 149 -5.57 -3.45 -0.25
C LEU A 149 -4.86 -4.56 0.54
N ILE A 150 -3.56 -4.41 0.82
CA ILE A 150 -2.75 -5.39 1.57
C ILE A 150 -3.17 -5.54 3.04
N LEU A 151 -3.91 -4.57 3.58
CA LEU A 151 -4.45 -4.60 4.94
C LEU A 151 -5.83 -5.27 4.99
N ILE A 152 -6.62 -5.20 3.92
CA ILE A 152 -8.03 -5.61 3.92
C ILE A 152 -8.29 -6.90 3.13
N HIS A 153 -7.44 -7.24 2.16
CA HIS A 153 -7.63 -8.40 1.30
C HIS A 153 -6.50 -9.42 1.40
N PRO A 154 -6.81 -10.73 1.32
CA PRO A 154 -5.80 -11.75 1.22
C PRO A 154 -4.89 -11.54 -0.01
N PRO A 155 -3.57 -11.83 0.08
CA PRO A 155 -2.63 -11.60 -1.01
C PRO A 155 -2.98 -12.29 -2.34
N HIS A 156 -3.64 -13.45 -2.28
CA HIS A 156 -4.06 -14.16 -3.49
C HIS A 156 -5.25 -13.47 -4.20
N MET A 157 -6.15 -12.82 -3.46
CA MET A 157 -7.26 -12.07 -4.04
C MET A 157 -6.77 -10.81 -4.75
N ILE A 158 -5.78 -10.12 -4.17
CA ILE A 158 -5.10 -8.98 -4.82
C ILE A 158 -4.43 -9.45 -6.11
N ALA A 159 -3.72 -10.59 -6.07
CA ALA A 159 -3.07 -11.16 -7.26
C ALA A 159 -4.10 -11.50 -8.37
N LEU A 160 -5.23 -12.12 -8.00
CA LEU A 160 -6.32 -12.41 -8.96
C LEU A 160 -6.91 -11.15 -9.58
N ALA A 161 -7.10 -10.09 -8.80
CA ALA A 161 -7.56 -8.81 -9.32
C ALA A 161 -6.56 -8.17 -10.30
N CYS A 162 -5.26 -8.22 -10.00
CA CYS A 162 -4.22 -7.75 -10.92
C CYS A 162 -4.17 -8.58 -12.21
N ILE A 163 -4.35 -9.91 -12.13
CA ILE A 163 -4.45 -10.78 -13.31
C ILE A 163 -5.70 -10.41 -14.12
N TYR A 164 -6.84 -10.23 -13.47
CA TYR A 164 -8.10 -9.86 -14.13
C TYR A 164 -7.94 -8.55 -14.92
N ILE A 165 -7.40 -7.50 -14.30
CA ILE A 165 -7.12 -6.22 -14.98
C ILE A 165 -6.15 -6.42 -16.15
N ALA A 166 -5.04 -7.16 -15.95
CA ALA A 166 -4.06 -7.41 -17.00
C ALA A 166 -4.67 -8.15 -18.20
N CYS A 167 -5.59 -9.08 -17.96
CA CYS A 167 -6.28 -9.83 -19.01
C CYS A 167 -7.22 -8.93 -19.82
N VAL A 168 -8.01 -8.10 -19.14
CA VAL A 168 -8.90 -7.12 -19.81
C VAL A 168 -8.08 -6.14 -20.65
N LEU A 169 -6.95 -5.65 -20.14
CA LEU A 169 -6.06 -4.73 -20.87
C LEU A 169 -5.39 -5.35 -22.12
N LYS A 170 -5.27 -6.68 -22.16
CA LYS A 170 -4.60 -7.43 -23.23
C LYS A 170 -5.55 -8.29 -24.05
N ASP A 171 -6.85 -8.10 -23.87
CA ASP A 171 -7.92 -8.82 -24.57
C ASP A 171 -7.76 -10.35 -24.47
N LYS A 172 -7.47 -10.83 -23.26
CA LYS A 172 -7.35 -12.27 -22.94
C LYS A 172 -8.62 -12.74 -22.23
N ASP A 173 -9.25 -13.77 -22.76
CA ASP A 173 -10.37 -14.44 -22.11
C ASP A 173 -9.88 -15.55 -21.17
N LEU A 174 -10.21 -15.44 -19.89
CA LEU A 174 -9.91 -16.42 -18.84
C LEU A 174 -11.17 -16.84 -18.06
N THR A 175 -12.35 -16.63 -18.63
CA THR A 175 -13.62 -16.90 -17.94
C THR A 175 -13.67 -18.34 -17.41
N SER A 176 -13.31 -19.33 -18.24
CA SER A 176 -13.27 -20.74 -17.85
C SER A 176 -12.27 -21.03 -16.72
N TRP A 177 -11.07 -20.43 -16.77
CA TRP A 177 -10.06 -20.63 -15.74
C TRP A 177 -10.50 -20.07 -14.37
N PHE A 178 -11.13 -18.90 -14.35
CA PHE A 178 -11.69 -18.33 -13.12
C PHE A 178 -12.82 -19.20 -12.53
N GLU A 179 -13.65 -19.81 -13.39
CA GLU A 179 -14.69 -20.76 -12.97
C GLU A 179 -14.11 -22.03 -12.36
N GLU A 180 -13.08 -22.61 -12.99
CA GLU A 180 -12.38 -23.80 -12.48
C GLU A 180 -11.70 -23.55 -11.12
N LEU A 181 -11.10 -22.36 -10.95
CA LEU A 181 -10.47 -21.94 -9.71
C LEU A 181 -11.50 -21.73 -8.57
N ARG A 182 -12.80 -21.65 -8.90
CA ARG A 182 -13.90 -21.28 -7.98
C ARG A 182 -13.62 -19.95 -7.27
N ALA A 183 -13.03 -19.00 -8.00
CA ALA A 183 -12.76 -17.67 -7.48
C ALA A 183 -14.07 -16.89 -7.34
N ASP A 184 -14.23 -16.16 -6.23
CA ASP A 184 -15.35 -15.24 -6.09
C ASP A 184 -15.12 -14.00 -6.95
N MET A 185 -15.74 -14.00 -8.13
CA MET A 185 -15.60 -12.92 -9.09
C MET A 185 -16.17 -11.58 -8.61
N ASN A 186 -17.08 -11.57 -7.63
CA ASN A 186 -17.56 -10.31 -7.05
C ASN A 186 -16.44 -9.65 -6.26
N ILE A 187 -15.73 -10.41 -5.43
CA ILE A 187 -14.59 -9.88 -4.67
C ILE A 187 -13.46 -9.46 -5.61
N VAL A 188 -13.12 -10.29 -6.60
CA VAL A 188 -12.07 -9.97 -7.59
C VAL A 188 -12.39 -8.67 -8.33
N LYS A 189 -13.62 -8.50 -8.79
CA LYS A 189 -14.05 -7.28 -9.49
C LYS A 189 -14.08 -6.06 -8.57
N ASN A 190 -14.50 -6.20 -7.32
CA ASN A 190 -14.48 -5.09 -6.35
C ASN A 190 -13.05 -4.58 -6.11
N ILE A 191 -12.10 -5.49 -5.87
CA ILE A 191 -10.68 -5.13 -5.74
C ILE A 191 -10.16 -4.50 -7.03
N ALA A 192 -10.53 -5.04 -8.19
CA ALA A 192 -10.12 -4.49 -9.47
C ALA A 192 -10.66 -3.07 -9.70
N MET A 193 -11.91 -2.81 -9.33
CA MET A 193 -12.50 -1.46 -9.39
C MET A 193 -11.75 -0.49 -8.49
N GLU A 194 -11.44 -0.87 -7.24
CA GLU A 194 -10.65 -0.01 -6.33
C GLU A 194 -9.26 0.32 -6.91
N ILE A 195 -8.62 -0.66 -7.56
CA ILE A 195 -7.34 -0.44 -8.26
C ILE A 195 -7.50 0.58 -9.40
N LEU A 196 -8.56 0.45 -10.21
CA LEU A 196 -8.81 1.33 -11.34
C LEU A 196 -9.21 2.75 -10.90
N GLU A 197 -10.04 2.88 -9.86
CA GLU A 197 -10.43 4.16 -9.25
C GLU A 197 -9.19 4.92 -8.76
N PHE A 198 -8.23 4.24 -8.16
CA PHE A 198 -6.94 4.87 -7.79
C PHE A 198 -6.15 5.34 -9.02
N PHE A 199 -6.12 4.57 -10.11
CA PHE A 199 -5.44 5.01 -11.33
C PHE A 199 -6.12 6.22 -11.97
N GLU A 200 -7.45 6.31 -11.91
CA GLU A 200 -8.19 7.50 -12.31
C GLU A 200 -7.90 8.69 -11.39
N TYR A 201 -7.83 8.46 -10.09
CA TYR A 201 -7.47 9.49 -9.10
C TYR A 201 -6.05 10.03 -9.32
N CYS A 202 -5.09 9.15 -9.62
CA CYS A 202 -3.69 9.50 -9.89
C CYS A 202 -3.42 9.92 -11.34
N ARG A 203 -4.46 10.04 -12.19
CA ARG A 203 -4.30 10.34 -13.62
C ARG A 203 -3.59 11.69 -13.79
N PRO A 204 -2.56 11.78 -14.64
CA PRO A 204 -1.92 13.05 -14.91
C PRO A 204 -2.86 14.02 -15.63
N ASP A 205 -2.82 15.30 -15.23
CA ASP A 205 -3.41 16.41 -16.01
C ASP A 205 -2.83 16.39 -17.43
N PRO A 206 -3.54 16.83 -18.50
CA PRO A 206 -2.99 17.05 -19.85
C PRO A 206 -1.62 17.74 -19.95
N LYS A 207 -1.08 18.31 -18.86
CA LYS A 207 0.28 18.84 -18.73
C LYS A 207 1.34 17.85 -18.24
N ASN A 208 1.03 16.54 -18.14
CA ASN A 208 1.94 15.48 -17.67
C ASN A 208 2.43 15.60 -16.21
N ASN A 209 1.77 16.42 -15.37
CA ASN A 209 2.00 16.37 -13.93
C ASN A 209 1.21 15.20 -13.34
N ILE A 210 1.89 14.28 -12.64
CA ILE A 210 1.22 13.29 -11.79
C ILE A 210 0.43 14.08 -10.75
N LEU A 211 -0.90 13.98 -10.76
CA LEU A 211 -1.77 14.63 -9.78
C LEU A 211 -1.75 13.83 -8.47
N LEU A 212 -0.58 13.72 -7.85
CA LEU A 212 -0.55 13.84 -6.40
C LEU A 212 -0.38 15.32 -6.17
N PRO A 213 -1.44 16.08 -5.86
CA PRO A 213 -1.34 17.52 -5.69
C PRO A 213 -0.32 17.80 -4.58
N GLU A 214 0.93 18.05 -4.95
CA GLU A 214 2.05 18.24 -4.02
C GLU A 214 1.71 19.37 -3.05
N ASP A 215 0.99 20.39 -3.52
CA ASP A 215 0.44 21.46 -2.69
C ASP A 215 -0.49 20.95 -1.59
N ARG A 216 -1.36 19.97 -1.88
CA ARG A 216 -2.27 19.36 -0.91
C ARG A 216 -1.54 18.41 0.04
N ILE A 217 -0.55 17.67 -0.46
CA ILE A 217 0.33 16.84 0.39
C ILE A 217 1.12 17.74 1.33
N ASN A 218 1.74 18.81 0.83
CA ASN A 218 2.50 19.76 1.61
C ASN A 218 1.61 20.48 2.63
N ALA A 219 0.38 20.85 2.26
CA ALA A 219 -0.60 21.39 3.20
C ALA A 219 -0.96 20.39 4.31
N ALA A 220 -1.19 19.12 3.96
CA ALA A 220 -1.46 18.06 4.93
C ALA A 220 -0.25 17.81 5.86
N LEU A 221 0.96 17.74 5.30
CA LEU A 221 2.20 17.57 6.06
C LEU A 221 2.47 18.77 6.99
N ASN A 222 2.15 19.99 6.56
CA ASN A 222 2.24 21.18 7.41
C ASN A 222 1.26 21.12 8.59
N LYS A 223 0.04 20.62 8.40
CA LYS A 223 -0.92 20.38 9.50
C LYS A 223 -0.40 19.33 10.49
N VAL A 224 0.22 18.27 9.99
CA VAL A 224 0.84 17.23 10.82
C VAL A 224 2.04 17.79 11.61
N ALA A 225 2.86 18.62 10.98
CA ALA A 225 4.07 19.22 11.57
C ALA A 225 3.78 20.41 12.50
N ALA A 226 2.58 20.99 12.44
CA ALA A 226 2.14 22.00 13.39
C ALA A 226 2.15 21.39 14.81
N LYS A 227 2.91 22.01 15.71
CA LYS A 227 2.86 21.66 17.15
C LYS A 227 1.45 21.98 17.68
N PRO A 228 0.92 21.16 18.60
CA PRO A 228 -0.30 21.51 19.33
C PRO A 228 -0.14 22.85 20.08
#